data_AF-A0A381VAQ4-F1
#
_entry.id   AF-A0A381VAQ4-F1
#
_cell.length_a   1.000
_cell.length_b   1.000
_cell.length_c   1.000
_cell.angle_alpha   90.00
_cell.angle_beta   90.00
_cell.angle_gamma   90.00
#
_symmetry.space_group_name_H-M   'P 1'
#
loop_
_entity.id
_entity.type
_entity.pdbx_description
1 polymer ?
#
loop_
_entity_poly.entity_id
_entity_poly.type
_entity_poly.pdbx_seq_one_letter_code
_entity_poly.pdbx_strand_id
1 'polypeptide(L)'
;IFVVLPTIFPKIAGGAIWGTLFFFLLFMAALTSAISILEVITAYFIDEKGWARKKATIIFGSVITIVGAFCSLSMGSFNITSFLDMSFFDVMDYLSSKYMLPIGGMLTAVFVLYRWGISNFIAEMVVGMDNQNVNPVFVRILFAVSATVVGFILLNEIIASITGTPIIG
;
A
#
# COMPACT_ATOMS: atom_id res chain seq x y z
N ILE A 1 -12.70 13.83 -5.52
CA ILE A 1 -13.73 12.90 -6.06
C ILE A 1 -15.11 13.20 -5.48
N PHE A 2 -15.26 13.20 -4.15
CA PHE A 2 -16.54 13.38 -3.46
C PHE A 2 -17.16 14.79 -3.49
N VAL A 3 -16.43 15.82 -3.91
CA VAL A 3 -16.98 17.18 -4.11
C VAL A 3 -17.24 17.45 -5.59
N VAL A 4 -16.21 17.26 -6.42
CA VAL A 4 -16.25 17.62 -7.84
C VAL A 4 -17.26 16.78 -8.63
N LEU A 5 -17.27 15.45 -8.48
CA LEU A 5 -18.14 14.61 -9.31
C LEU A 5 -19.64 14.81 -9.00
N PRO A 6 -20.07 14.88 -7.73
CA PRO A 6 -21.46 15.22 -7.41
C PRO A 6 -21.91 16.59 -7.91
N THR A 7 -21.00 17.56 -8.10
CA THR A 7 -21.36 18.86 -8.69
C THR A 7 -21.52 18.82 -10.22
N ILE A 8 -20.95 17.80 -10.87
CA ILE A 8 -20.99 17.64 -12.33
C ILE A 8 -22.18 16.77 -12.75
N PHE A 9 -22.53 15.72 -12.00
CA PHE A 9 -23.63 14.82 -12.36
C PHE A 9 -24.97 15.55 -12.65
N PRO A 10 -25.41 16.53 -11.85
CA PRO A 10 -26.65 17.27 -12.13
C PRO A 10 -26.62 18.08 -13.44
N LYS A 11 -25.43 18.37 -13.99
CA LYS A 11 -25.26 19.10 -15.25
C LYS A 11 -25.39 18.19 -16.49
N ILE A 12 -25.52 16.88 -16.29
CA ILE A 12 -25.64 15.87 -17.35
C ILE A 12 -27.06 15.31 -17.34
N ALA A 13 -27.63 15.06 -18.52
CA ALA A 13 -28.92 14.39 -18.64
C ALA A 13 -28.87 13.00 -17.98
N GLY A 14 -29.80 12.73 -17.06
CA GLY A 14 -29.82 11.49 -16.28
C GLY A 14 -28.71 11.40 -15.22
N GLY A 15 -28.20 12.54 -14.73
CA GLY A 15 -27.11 12.63 -13.75
C GLY A 15 -27.22 11.69 -12.53
N ALA A 16 -28.43 11.48 -11.99
CA ALA A 16 -28.65 10.57 -10.88
C ALA A 16 -28.29 9.11 -11.20
N ILE A 17 -28.60 8.66 -12.42
CA ILE A 17 -28.27 7.29 -12.88
C ILE A 17 -26.75 7.14 -13.00
N TRP A 18 -26.09 8.11 -13.65
CA TRP A 18 -24.64 8.10 -13.83
C TRP A 18 -23.89 8.21 -12.51
N GLY A 19 -24.36 9.05 -11.58
CA GLY A 19 -23.78 9.16 -10.24
C GLY A 19 -23.91 7.86 -9.45
N THR A 20 -25.09 7.22 -9.50
CA THR A 20 -25.34 5.94 -8.80
C THR A 20 -24.44 4.84 -9.35
N LEU A 21 -24.37 4.68 -10.68
CA LEU A 21 -23.49 3.70 -11.32
C LEU A 21 -22.02 3.94 -10.99
N PHE A 22 -21.58 5.20 -11.03
CA PHE A 22 -20.20 5.55 -10.72
C PHE A 22 -19.83 5.18 -9.28
N PHE A 23 -20.62 5.58 -8.28
CA PHE A 23 -20.33 5.27 -6.88
C PHE A 23 -20.49 3.78 -6.56
N PHE A 24 -21.40 3.08 -7.23
CA PHE A 24 -21.53 1.63 -7.11
C PHE A 24 -20.26 0.90 -7.61
N LEU A 25 -19.75 1.28 -8.78
CA LEU A 25 -18.51 0.73 -9.32
C LEU A 25 -17.30 1.10 -8.45
N LEU A 26 -17.23 2.35 -7.97
CA LEU A 26 -16.20 2.81 -7.04
C LEU A 26 -16.23 1.99 -5.73
N PHE A 27 -17.42 1.71 -5.19
CA PHE A 27 -17.59 0.86 -4.02
C PHE A 27 -17.09 -0.57 -4.27
N MET A 28 -17.46 -1.18 -5.39
CA MET A 28 -17.00 -2.53 -5.76
C MET A 28 -15.47 -2.58 -5.91
N ALA A 29 -14.86 -1.57 -6.52
CA ALA A 29 -13.41 -1.47 -6.65
C ALA A 29 -12.71 -1.31 -5.28
N ALA A 30 -13.25 -0.47 -4.40
CA ALA A 30 -12.73 -0.31 -3.05
C ALA A 30 -12.87 -1.60 -2.22
N LEU A 31 -13.99 -2.33 -2.38
CA LEU A 31 -14.26 -3.58 -1.67
C LEU A 31 -13.24 -4.66 -2.04
N THR A 32 -12.93 -4.85 -3.33
CA THR A 32 -11.96 -5.87 -3.76
C THR A 32 -10.54 -5.54 -3.29
N SER A 33 -10.13 -4.28 -3.31
CA SER A 33 -8.85 -3.84 -2.74
C SER A 33 -8.78 -4.07 -1.22
N ALA A 34 -9.86 -3.76 -0.49
CA ALA A 34 -9.92 -3.99 0.96
C ALA A 34 -9.80 -5.48 1.31
N ILE A 35 -10.47 -6.36 0.54
CA ILE A 35 -10.35 -7.82 0.71
C ILE A 35 -8.91 -8.27 0.47
N SER A 36 -8.26 -7.80 -0.61
CA SER A 36 -6.87 -8.18 -0.91
C SER A 36 -5.89 -7.77 0.19
N ILE A 37 -6.08 -6.60 0.81
CA ILE A 37 -5.20 -6.12 1.88
C ILE A 37 -5.43 -6.93 3.17
N LEU A 38 -6.69 -7.22 3.52
CA LEU A 38 -7.01 -8.04 4.68
C LEU A 38 -6.45 -9.46 4.56
N GLU A 39 -6.50 -10.05 3.36
CA GLU A 39 -6.05 -11.41 3.11
C GLU A 39 -4.55 -11.58 3.41
N VAL A 40 -3.71 -10.57 3.11
CA VAL A 40 -2.26 -10.61 3.38
C VAL A 40 -1.98 -10.85 4.87
N ILE A 41 -2.68 -10.15 5.76
CA ILE A 41 -2.48 -10.29 7.20
C ILE A 41 -3.07 -11.62 7.68
N THR A 42 -4.26 -11.99 7.19
CA THR A 42 -4.88 -13.24 7.63
C THR A 42 -4.09 -14.47 7.18
N ALA A 43 -3.54 -14.49 5.97
CA ALA A 43 -2.75 -15.60 5.45
C ALA A 43 -1.50 -15.84 6.32
N TYR A 44 -0.79 -14.77 6.69
CA TYR A 44 0.36 -14.88 7.60
C TYR A 44 -0.01 -15.56 8.93
N PHE A 45 -1.14 -15.19 9.56
CA PHE A 45 -1.55 -15.83 10.83
C PHE A 45 -2.13 -17.24 10.65
N ILE A 46 -2.65 -17.58 9.48
CA ILE A 46 -3.10 -18.93 9.19
C ILE A 46 -1.89 -19.85 9.02
N ASP A 47 -0.93 -19.45 8.20
CA ASP A 47 0.22 -20.29 7.84
C ASP A 47 1.27 -20.34 8.96
N GLU A 48 1.62 -19.20 9.56
CA GLU A 48 2.68 -19.11 10.56
C GLU A 48 2.20 -19.39 11.99
N LYS A 49 0.91 -19.12 12.28
CA LYS A 49 0.33 -19.29 13.62
C LYS A 49 -0.75 -20.37 13.69
N GLY A 50 -1.08 -21.02 12.57
CA GLY A 50 -2.06 -22.12 12.54
C GLY A 50 -3.50 -21.70 12.88
N TRP A 51 -3.84 -20.42 12.71
CA TRP A 51 -5.18 -19.94 13.08
C TRP A 51 -6.24 -20.41 12.07
N ALA A 52 -7.46 -20.66 12.56
CA ALA A 52 -8.60 -20.86 11.67
C ALA A 52 -8.90 -19.56 10.90
N ARG A 53 -9.13 -19.65 9.58
CA ARG A 53 -9.40 -18.50 8.70
C ARG A 53 -10.47 -17.56 9.27
N LYS A 54 -11.62 -18.11 9.68
CA LYS A 54 -12.72 -17.34 10.28
C LYS A 54 -12.29 -16.51 11.48
N LYS A 55 -11.43 -17.08 12.35
CA LYS A 55 -10.92 -16.40 13.53
C LYS A 55 -10.00 -15.25 13.15
N ALA A 56 -9.05 -15.48 12.23
CA ALA A 56 -8.13 -14.45 11.76
C ALA A 56 -8.89 -13.28 11.10
N THR A 57 -9.82 -13.57 10.19
CA THR A 57 -10.59 -12.54 9.48
C THR A 57 -11.45 -11.68 10.41
N ILE A 58 -12.14 -12.28 11.39
CA ILE A 58 -12.99 -11.51 12.33
C ILE A 58 -12.14 -10.62 13.24
N ILE A 59 -11.01 -11.13 13.74
CA ILE A 59 -10.14 -10.38 14.64
C ILE A 59 -9.48 -9.22 13.89
N PHE A 60 -8.82 -9.47 12.76
CA PHE A 60 -8.17 -8.39 12.03
C PHE A 60 -9.17 -7.42 11.39
N GLY A 61 -10.31 -7.92 10.92
CA GLY A 61 -11.40 -7.09 10.43
C GLY A 61 -11.95 -6.13 11.49
N SER A 62 -12.15 -6.61 12.73
CA SER A 62 -12.62 -5.75 13.82
C SER A 62 -11.58 -4.73 14.26
N VAL A 63 -10.31 -5.14 14.37
CA VAL A 63 -9.19 -4.24 14.69
C VAL A 63 -9.06 -3.14 13.65
N ILE A 64 -9.03 -3.49 12.35
CA ILE A 64 -8.94 -2.51 11.26
C ILE A 64 -10.16 -1.58 11.26
N THR A 65 -11.35 -2.09 11.55
CA THR A 65 -12.56 -1.26 11.64
C THR A 65 -12.48 -0.25 12.79
N ILE A 66 -11.97 -0.66 13.96
CA ILE A 66 -11.78 0.23 15.11
C ILE A 66 -10.75 1.32 14.77
N VAL A 67 -9.59 0.94 14.21
CA VAL A 67 -8.56 1.91 13.81
C VAL A 67 -9.10 2.86 12.74
N GLY A 68 -9.82 2.34 11.74
CA GLY A 68 -10.46 3.14 10.70
C GLY A 68 -11.53 4.11 11.23
N ALA A 69 -12.26 3.72 12.28
CA ALA A 69 -13.20 4.62 12.96
C ALA A 69 -12.47 5.80 13.62
N PHE A 70 -11.31 5.57 14.26
CA PHE A 70 -10.48 6.66 14.79
C PHE A 70 -9.93 7.56 13.70
N CYS A 71 -9.50 7.00 12.56
CA CYS A 71 -9.10 7.78 11.39
C CYS A 71 -10.23 8.69 10.88
N SER A 72 -11.43 8.16 10.74
CA SER A 72 -12.61 8.94 10.32
C SER A 72 -12.93 10.07 11.31
N LEU A 73 -12.87 9.78 12.61
CA LEU A 73 -13.14 10.76 13.67
C LEU A 73 -12.10 11.90 13.69
N SER A 74 -10.86 11.61 13.30
CA SER A 74 -9.77 12.60 13.21
C SER A 74 -9.95 13.65 12.13
N MET A 75 -10.80 13.39 11.13
CA MET A 75 -11.18 14.38 10.13
C MET A 75 -12.28 15.33 10.64
N GLY A 76 -12.88 15.03 11.80
CA GLY A 76 -13.87 15.85 12.48
C GLY A 76 -13.27 16.65 13.64
N SER A 77 -13.95 16.63 14.79
CA SER A 77 -13.59 17.44 15.97
C SER A 77 -12.57 16.79 16.91
N PHE A 78 -12.22 15.52 16.72
CA PHE A 78 -11.42 14.75 17.67
C PHE A 78 -10.11 14.29 17.04
N ASN A 79 -9.04 15.05 17.27
CA ASN A 79 -7.71 14.71 16.79
C ASN A 79 -6.78 14.30 17.95
N ILE A 80 -6.56 12.98 18.09
CA ILE A 80 -5.64 12.38 19.06
C ILE A 80 -4.20 12.86 18.81
N THR A 81 -3.86 13.17 17.56
CA THR A 81 -2.51 13.54 17.11
C THR A 81 -2.36 15.03 16.86
N SER A 82 -3.21 15.84 17.48
CA SER A 82 -3.13 17.31 17.46
C SER A 82 -1.76 17.88 17.87
N PHE A 83 -0.92 17.10 18.58
CA PHE A 83 0.44 17.50 18.93
C PHE A 83 1.43 17.49 17.74
N LEU A 84 1.11 16.79 16.64
CA LEU A 84 1.94 16.68 15.43
C LEU A 84 1.48 17.65 14.33
N ASP A 85 0.55 18.57 14.61
CA ASP A 85 -0.08 19.46 13.61
C ASP A 85 -0.70 18.71 12.41
N MET A 86 -0.97 17.41 12.55
CA MET A 86 -1.53 16.54 11.52
C MET A 86 -2.72 15.74 12.07
N SER A 87 -3.67 15.35 11.22
CA SER A 87 -4.75 14.45 11.64
C SER A 87 -4.22 13.03 11.83
N PHE A 88 -4.86 12.24 12.70
CA PHE A 88 -4.49 10.83 12.88
C PHE A 88 -4.56 10.05 11.54
N PHE A 89 -5.53 10.38 10.68
CA PHE A 89 -5.61 9.85 9.33
C PHE A 89 -4.36 10.18 8.51
N ASP A 90 -3.92 11.45 8.51
CA ASP A 90 -2.74 11.87 7.76
C ASP A 90 -1.46 11.22 8.28
N VAL A 91 -1.33 11.04 9.61
CA VAL A 91 -0.17 10.37 10.20
C VAL A 91 -0.11 8.90 9.77
N MET A 92 -1.25 8.19 9.78
CA MET A 92 -1.31 6.81 9.33
C MET A 92 -1.04 6.68 7.83
N ASP A 93 -1.58 7.59 7.01
CA ASP A 93 -1.31 7.62 5.57
C ASP A 93 0.16 7.93 5.29
N TYR A 94 0.74 8.93 5.95
CA TYR A 94 2.15 9.29 5.81
C TYR A 94 3.06 8.12 6.19
N LEU A 95 2.80 7.48 7.32
CA LEU A 95 3.57 6.34 7.79
C LEU A 95 3.51 5.15 6.81
N SER A 96 2.30 4.82 6.34
CA SER A 96 2.09 3.68 5.45
C SER A 96 2.64 3.95 4.05
N SER A 97 2.21 5.05 3.43
CA SER A 97 2.44 5.35 2.03
C SER A 97 3.86 5.84 1.77
N LYS A 98 4.45 6.64 2.66
CA LYS A 98 5.82 7.15 2.45
C LYS A 98 6.93 6.28 3.02
N TYR A 99 6.69 5.58 4.13
CA TYR A 99 7.75 4.80 4.78
C TYR A 99 7.54 3.30 4.64
N MET A 100 6.42 2.74 5.09
CA MET A 100 6.25 1.28 5.11
C MET A 100 6.29 0.65 3.72
N LEU A 101 5.58 1.21 2.74
CA LEU A 101 5.56 0.66 1.38
C LEU A 101 6.94 0.70 0.71
N PRO A 102 7.67 1.84 0.66
CA PRO A 102 8.99 1.89 0.03
C PRO A 102 10.03 1.07 0.80
N ILE A 103 10.03 1.11 2.14
CA ILE A 103 10.95 0.28 2.94
C ILE A 103 10.68 -1.21 2.70
N GLY A 104 9.42 -1.63 2.68
CA GLY A 104 9.04 -3.01 2.38
C GLY A 104 9.54 -3.46 1.00
N GLY A 105 9.33 -2.64 -0.04
CA GLY A 105 9.82 -2.91 -1.39
C GLY A 105 11.34 -2.91 -1.51
N MET A 106 12.04 -2.04 -0.79
CA MET A 106 13.49 -2.01 -0.75
C MET A 106 14.05 -3.26 -0.08
N LEU A 107 13.48 -3.66 1.06
CA LEU A 107 13.92 -4.85 1.80
C LEU A 107 13.70 -6.13 0.99
N THR A 108 12.59 -6.25 0.26
CA THR A 108 12.36 -7.41 -0.63
C THR A 108 13.38 -7.44 -1.76
N ALA A 109 13.70 -6.30 -2.38
CA ALA A 109 14.73 -6.21 -3.41
C ALA A 109 16.12 -6.59 -2.89
N VAL A 110 16.51 -6.09 -1.72
CA VAL A 110 17.78 -6.43 -1.06
C VAL A 110 17.83 -7.91 -0.67
N PHE A 111 16.72 -8.47 -0.18
CA PHE A 111 16.62 -9.89 0.15
C PHE A 111 16.86 -10.79 -1.06
N VAL A 112 16.27 -10.47 -2.22
CA VAL A 112 16.47 -11.20 -3.48
C VAL A 112 17.93 -11.10 -3.93
N LEU A 113 18.54 -9.92 -3.84
CA LEU A 113 19.93 -9.69 -4.27
C LEU A 113 20.96 -10.41 -3.39
N TYR A 114 20.78 -10.39 -2.07
CA TYR A 114 21.81 -10.81 -1.12
C TYR A 114 21.58 -12.21 -0.53
N ARG A 115 20.34 -12.52 -0.09
CA ARG A 115 20.07 -13.73 0.69
C ARG A 115 19.51 -14.87 -0.15
N TRP A 116 18.51 -14.59 -0.99
CA TRP A 116 17.92 -15.60 -1.87
C TRP A 116 18.89 -15.95 -3.02
N GLY A 117 19.49 -14.92 -3.62
CA GLY A 117 20.37 -15.06 -4.77
C GLY A 117 19.58 -15.15 -6.07
N ILE A 118 20.06 -14.43 -7.08
CA ILE A 118 19.35 -14.20 -8.35
C ILE A 118 19.14 -15.51 -9.11
N SER A 119 20.10 -16.43 -9.05
CA SER A 119 19.98 -17.74 -9.72
C SER A 119 18.82 -18.56 -9.16
N ASN A 120 18.62 -18.56 -7.84
CA ASN A 120 17.53 -19.28 -7.18
C ASN A 120 16.18 -18.60 -7.44
N PHE A 121 16.15 -17.26 -7.43
CA PHE A 121 14.95 -16.50 -7.78
C PHE A 121 14.50 -16.78 -9.22
N ILE A 122 15.44 -16.79 -10.17
CA ILE A 122 15.13 -17.11 -11.56
C ILE A 122 14.67 -18.56 -11.70
N ALA A 123 15.32 -19.50 -11.00
CA ALA A 123 14.91 -20.91 -11.04
C ALA A 123 13.43 -21.09 -10.64
N GLU A 124 12.98 -20.42 -9.57
CA GLU A 124 11.57 -20.43 -9.14
C GLU A 124 10.64 -19.68 -10.10
N MET A 125 11.05 -18.49 -10.56
CA MET A 125 10.25 -17.66 -11.48
C MET A 125 9.94 -18.36 -12.81
N VAL A 126 10.80 -19.30 -13.16
CA VAL A 126 10.82 -20.01 -14.43
C VAL A 126 10.04 -21.33 -14.38
N VAL A 127 9.66 -21.80 -13.18
CA VAL A 127 8.79 -22.96 -12.99
C VAL A 127 7.44 -22.71 -13.67
N GLY A 128 7.09 -23.54 -14.67
CA GLY A 128 5.83 -23.42 -15.42
C GLY A 128 5.91 -22.56 -16.69
N MET A 129 7.11 -22.13 -17.12
CA MET A 129 7.32 -21.41 -18.39
C MET A 129 7.91 -22.31 -19.48
N ASP A 130 7.29 -22.35 -20.67
CA ASP A 130 7.71 -23.20 -21.81
C ASP A 130 8.90 -22.66 -22.64
N ASN A 131 9.26 -21.37 -22.50
CA ASN A 131 10.39 -20.78 -23.23
C ASN A 131 11.09 -19.70 -22.38
N GLN A 132 12.34 -19.95 -22.00
CA GLN A 132 12.99 -19.29 -20.86
C GLN A 132 14.26 -18.57 -21.29
N ASN A 133 14.11 -17.30 -21.70
CA ASN A 133 15.24 -16.42 -22.00
C ASN A 133 15.33 -15.27 -20.98
N VAL A 134 15.38 -15.62 -19.70
CA VAL A 134 15.55 -14.62 -18.63
C VAL A 134 17.05 -14.40 -18.39
N ASN A 135 17.53 -13.20 -18.73
CA ASN A 135 18.92 -12.85 -18.48
C ASN A 135 19.14 -12.53 -16.99
N PRO A 136 19.98 -13.29 -16.27
CA PRO A 136 20.25 -13.05 -14.85
C PRO A 136 20.90 -11.70 -14.56
N VAL A 137 21.67 -11.16 -15.50
CA VAL A 137 22.28 -9.83 -15.38
C VAL A 137 21.20 -8.74 -15.42
N PHE A 138 20.19 -8.90 -16.27
CA PHE A 138 19.09 -7.95 -16.35
C PHE A 138 18.29 -7.91 -15.05
N VAL A 139 17.93 -9.08 -14.50
CA VAL A 139 17.23 -9.18 -13.21
C VAL A 139 18.06 -8.57 -12.08
N ARG A 140 19.38 -8.79 -12.08
CA ARG A 140 20.30 -8.16 -11.12
C ARG A 140 20.25 -6.64 -11.18
N ILE A 141 20.38 -6.09 -12.38
CA ILE A 141 20.38 -4.64 -12.59
C ILE A 141 19.04 -4.07 -12.17
N LEU A 142 17.93 -4.72 -12.53
CA LEU A 142 16.59 -4.28 -12.18
C LEU A 142 16.40 -4.18 -10.66
N PHE A 143 16.70 -5.24 -9.91
CA PHE A 143 16.57 -5.20 -8.45
C PHE A 143 17.58 -4.24 -7.79
N ALA A 144 18.80 -4.13 -8.31
CA ALA A 144 19.81 -3.22 -7.78
C ALA A 144 19.42 -1.75 -7.99
N VAL A 145 18.91 -1.41 -9.18
CA VAL A 145 18.40 -0.08 -9.49
C VAL A 145 17.18 0.22 -8.63
N SER A 146 16.20 -0.68 -8.54
CA SER A 146 15.01 -0.49 -7.71
C SER A 146 15.37 -0.24 -6.24
N ALA A 147 16.24 -1.06 -5.65
CA ALA A 147 16.68 -0.87 -4.27
C ALA A 147 17.42 0.47 -4.07
N THR A 148 18.28 0.85 -5.01
CA THR A 148 19.06 2.10 -4.94
C THR A 148 18.17 3.32 -5.09
N VAL A 149 17.25 3.33 -6.05
CA VAL A 149 16.31 4.43 -6.29
C VAL A 149 15.40 4.63 -5.08
N VAL A 150 14.82 3.55 -4.55
CA VAL A 150 13.98 3.63 -3.36
C VAL A 150 14.78 4.09 -2.14
N GLY A 151 15.99 3.58 -1.95
CA GLY A 151 16.90 4.04 -0.90
C GLY A 151 17.22 5.54 -1.02
N PHE A 152 17.45 6.04 -2.23
CA PHE A 152 17.67 7.46 -2.49
C PHE A 152 16.43 8.30 -2.18
N ILE A 153 15.24 7.86 -2.59
CA ILE A 153 13.97 8.54 -2.27
C ILE A 153 13.78 8.65 -0.76
N LEU A 154 13.99 7.56 -0.03
CA LEU A 154 13.87 7.55 1.44
C LEU A 154 14.90 8.46 2.11
N LEU A 155 16.16 8.46 1.64
CA LEU A 155 17.18 9.36 2.15
C LEU A 155 16.83 10.83 1.91
N ASN A 156 16.32 11.16 0.72
CA ASN A 156 15.90 12.52 0.39
C ASN A 156 14.75 12.98 1.32
N GLU A 157 13.75 12.12 1.56
CA GLU A 157 12.65 12.41 2.48
C GLU A 157 13.10 12.56 3.93
N ILE A 158 13.99 11.69 4.43
CA ILE A 158 14.54 11.80 5.79
C ILE A 158 15.32 13.12 5.95
N ILE A 159 16.12 13.48 4.95
CA ILE A 159 16.91 14.71 4.99
C ILE A 159 16.01 15.94 4.89
N ALA A 160 14.98 15.91 4.04
CA ALA A 160 13.96 16.96 3.99
C ALA A 160 13.25 17.13 5.34
N SER A 161 12.89 16.03 6.00
CA SER A 161 12.25 16.04 7.32
C SER A 161 13.15 16.59 8.44
N ILE A 162 14.47 16.42 8.34
CA ILE A 162 15.42 16.84 9.39
C ILE A 162 15.94 18.27 9.14
N THR A 163 16.22 18.62 7.88
CA THR A 163 16.89 19.87 7.52
C THR A 163 15.95 20.94 6.98
N GLY A 164 14.68 20.61 6.71
CA GLY A 164 13.68 21.56 6.20
C GLY A 164 13.83 21.89 4.71
N THR A 165 14.88 21.39 4.04
CA THR A 165 15.08 21.51 2.59
C THR A 165 15.44 20.14 2.00
N PRO A 166 14.74 19.66 0.96
CA PRO A 166 15.14 18.45 0.25
C PRO A 166 16.48 18.65 -0.48
N ILE A 167 17.21 17.56 -0.72
CA ILE A 167 18.48 17.59 -1.47
C ILE A 167 18.21 17.86 -2.96
N ILE A 168 17.05 17.40 -3.45
CA ILE A 168 16.54 17.67 -4.79
C ILE A 168 15.05 17.96 -4.65
N GLY A 169 14.65 19.19 -4.97
CA GLY A 169 13.26 19.67 -4.92
C GLY A 169 13.12 20.94 -4.09
#